data_AF-A0A538I3Q9-F1
#
_entry.id   AF-A0A538I3Q9-F1
#
_cell.length_a   1.000
_cell.length_b   1.000
_cell.length_c   1.000
_cell.angle_alpha   90.00
_cell.angle_beta   90.00
_cell.angle_gamma   90.00
#
_symmetry.space_group_name_H-M   'P 1'
#
loop_
_entity.id
_entity.type
_entity.pdbx_description
1 polymer ?
#
loop_
_entity_poly.entity_id
_entity_poly.type
_entity_poly.pdbx_seq_one_letter_code
_entity_poly.pdbx_strand_id
1 'polypeptide(L)'
;MFRARRIAVAVALLALAVTPAIALGSSARVTANSTTYPDSIGENAQAPDITSTTISNDDNANIVIKVAISNRPALTEDMVILLFLDTDQNTATGDPQSFGADYAIQLVTGSVDLFHWSGSDYTSTPAPSLTYQYDATGATINVNAADLGKTKGFNFVVLAISGFTTDANGNPDSTNAQSDASPDPGHGTFTYQVLVKVSLSLVAFTTSPKPPKAGKPFSVGLAANESDTGSAVQAGTVTCAAKIAGKRVRLRSNRIVNGIAVCVWTLPKTSKGKRIQGSITLVTQGATIAKNFSQKIG
;
A
#
# COMPACT_ATOMS: atom_id res chain seq x y z
N MET A 1 30.10 -15.87 60.32
CA MET A 1 29.23 -16.78 61.10
C MET A 1 28.30 -17.49 60.13
N PHE A 2 28.29 -18.83 60.20
CA PHE A 2 27.32 -19.83 59.67
C PHE A 2 26.76 -19.63 58.25
N ARG A 3 27.22 -20.34 57.23
CA ARG A 3 27.14 -21.80 56.89
C ARG A 3 26.03 -22.07 55.88
N ALA A 4 26.47 -22.60 54.74
CA ALA A 4 25.67 -23.16 53.65
C ALA A 4 24.75 -24.31 54.07
N ARG A 5 23.73 -24.59 53.25
CA ARG A 5 23.42 -25.97 52.85
C ARG A 5 22.70 -26.04 51.50
N ARG A 6 23.36 -26.75 50.58
CA ARG A 6 22.84 -27.31 49.33
C ARG A 6 21.90 -28.47 49.68
N ILE A 7 20.79 -28.63 48.95
CA ILE A 7 20.14 -29.94 48.75
C ILE A 7 19.84 -30.06 47.25
N ALA A 8 20.25 -31.20 46.70
CA ALA A 8 20.16 -31.56 45.29
C ALA A 8 19.20 -32.75 45.13
N VAL A 9 18.35 -32.65 44.10
CA VAL A 9 17.90 -33.68 43.13
C VAL A 9 16.94 -34.81 43.59
N ALA A 10 15.81 -34.89 42.88
CA ALA A 10 15.35 -36.13 42.24
C ALA A 10 14.61 -35.81 40.93
N VAL A 11 15.07 -36.44 39.85
CA VAL A 11 14.58 -36.36 38.47
C VAL A 11 13.32 -37.22 38.33
N ALA A 12 12.26 -36.67 37.74
CA ALA A 12 11.18 -37.45 37.15
C ALA A 12 11.17 -37.20 35.63
N LEU A 13 11.56 -38.22 34.89
CA LEU A 13 11.42 -38.32 33.44
C LEU A 13 9.92 -38.39 33.11
N LEU A 14 9.35 -37.30 32.60
CA LEU A 14 8.13 -37.37 31.80
C LEU A 14 8.49 -37.19 30.33
N ALA A 15 8.44 -38.30 29.60
CA ALA A 15 8.37 -38.29 28.15
C ALA A 15 7.04 -37.66 27.72
N LEU A 16 7.05 -36.37 27.40
CA LEU A 16 5.95 -35.75 26.67
C LEU A 16 6.21 -35.90 25.17
N ALA A 17 5.26 -36.58 24.53
CA ALA A 17 5.20 -36.78 23.08
C ALA A 17 5.41 -35.45 22.34
N VAL A 18 6.38 -35.44 21.43
CA VAL A 18 6.54 -34.39 20.42
C VAL A 18 5.33 -34.47 19.51
N THR A 19 4.31 -33.67 19.81
CA THR A 19 3.30 -33.35 18.80
C THR A 19 3.98 -32.42 17.79
N PRO A 20 3.93 -32.71 16.48
CA PRO A 20 4.34 -31.73 15.51
C PRO A 20 3.36 -30.57 15.63
N ALA A 21 3.83 -29.44 16.16
CA ALA A 21 3.14 -28.17 16.04
C ALA A 21 2.96 -27.93 14.54
N ILE A 22 1.74 -28.13 14.06
CA ILE A 22 1.31 -27.63 12.76
C ILE A 22 1.51 -26.13 12.87
N ALA A 23 2.57 -25.63 12.25
CA ALA A 23 2.79 -24.21 12.06
C ALA A 23 1.59 -23.71 11.27
N LEU A 24 0.59 -23.17 11.98
CA LEU A 24 -0.43 -22.32 11.41
C LEU A 24 0.34 -21.25 10.64
N GLY A 25 0.21 -21.30 9.32
CA GLY A 25 0.96 -20.45 8.41
C GLY A 25 0.92 -19.04 8.94
N SER A 26 2.08 -18.52 9.34
CA SER A 26 2.26 -17.09 9.50
C SER A 26 1.78 -16.51 8.18
N SER A 27 0.65 -15.80 8.19
CA SER A 27 0.29 -14.94 7.06
C SER A 27 1.56 -14.18 6.75
N ALA A 28 2.16 -14.45 5.59
CA ALA A 28 3.37 -13.79 5.19
C ALA A 28 3.06 -12.31 5.33
N ARG A 29 3.67 -11.64 6.33
CA ARG A 29 3.60 -10.19 6.42
C ARG A 29 4.23 -9.74 5.11
N VAL A 30 3.39 -9.32 4.17
CA VAL A 30 3.82 -8.46 3.07
C VAL A 30 4.69 -7.42 3.77
N THR A 31 5.95 -7.33 3.39
CA THR A 31 6.87 -6.37 3.99
C THR A 31 6.30 -5.00 3.67
N ALA A 32 5.49 -4.46 4.59
CA ALA A 32 4.83 -3.18 4.42
C ALA A 32 5.95 -2.16 4.22
N ASN A 33 5.84 -1.35 3.17
CA ASN A 33 6.77 -0.29 2.92
C ASN A 33 6.69 0.68 4.10
N SER A 34 7.67 0.67 5.00
CA SER A 34 7.59 1.34 6.31
C SER A 34 8.85 2.15 6.56
N THR A 35 8.68 3.41 6.97
CA THR A 35 9.77 4.33 7.29
C THR A 35 9.45 5.08 8.58
N THR A 36 10.46 5.25 9.44
CA THR A 36 10.37 6.06 10.66
C THR A 36 11.23 7.31 10.48
N TYR A 37 10.61 8.45 10.73
CA TYR A 37 11.19 9.79 10.67
C TYR A 37 11.36 10.28 12.11
N PRO A 38 12.58 10.29 12.65
CA PRO A 38 12.83 10.80 13.99
C PRO A 38 12.71 12.32 14.01
N ASP A 39 12.29 12.84 15.15
CA ASP A 39 12.33 14.27 15.48
C ASP A 39 13.24 14.49 16.67
N SER A 40 13.62 15.74 16.93
CA SER A 40 14.20 16.08 18.22
C SER A 40 13.14 16.00 19.33
N ILE A 41 13.58 16.15 20.58
CA ILE A 41 12.70 16.05 21.75
C ILE A 41 12.99 17.17 22.75
N GLY A 42 11.97 17.62 23.45
CA GLY A 42 12.09 18.53 24.60
C GLY A 42 12.45 19.97 24.25
N GLU A 43 12.10 20.42 23.04
CA GLU A 43 12.26 21.79 22.53
C GLU A 43 11.46 22.78 23.37
N ASN A 44 10.22 22.40 23.68
CA ASN A 44 9.29 23.18 24.49
C ASN A 44 8.55 22.29 25.47
N ALA A 45 8.90 22.40 26.76
CA ALA A 45 8.30 21.60 27.82
C ALA A 45 6.77 21.79 27.98
N GLN A 46 6.19 22.85 27.42
CA GLN A 46 4.75 23.11 27.46
C GLN A 46 4.00 22.61 26.22
N ALA A 47 4.70 22.36 25.09
CA ALA A 47 4.09 21.82 23.87
C ALA A 47 3.86 20.31 23.99
N PRO A 48 3.00 19.71 23.15
CA PRO A 48 3.12 18.29 22.81
C PRO A 48 4.53 18.02 22.28
N ASP A 49 5.08 16.82 22.50
CA ASP A 49 6.45 16.46 22.11
C ASP A 49 6.41 15.30 21.12
N ILE A 50 6.43 15.61 19.82
CA ILE A 50 6.51 14.65 18.72
C ILE A 50 7.93 14.09 18.71
N THR A 51 8.05 12.79 18.91
CA THR A 51 9.37 12.12 18.94
C THR A 51 9.73 11.47 17.61
N SER A 52 8.70 11.10 16.85
CA SER A 52 8.85 10.52 15.51
C SER A 52 7.51 10.42 14.80
N THR A 53 7.57 10.33 13.48
CA THR A 53 6.46 9.86 12.65
C THR A 53 6.85 8.56 11.97
N THR A 54 6.06 7.51 12.08
CA THR A 54 6.24 6.26 11.32
C THR A 54 5.14 6.12 10.30
N ILE A 55 5.50 6.03 9.02
CA ILE A 55 4.55 5.86 7.92
C ILE A 55 4.78 4.51 7.27
N SER A 56 3.68 3.79 7.01
CA SER A 56 3.72 2.55 6.26
C SER A 56 2.57 2.43 5.26
N ASN A 57 2.71 1.61 4.22
CA ASN A 57 1.62 1.26 3.31
C ASN A 57 1.63 -0.21 2.87
N ASP A 58 0.45 -0.72 2.53
CA ASP A 58 0.26 -2.04 1.91
C ASP A 58 0.11 -1.97 0.38
N ASP A 59 -0.02 -3.12 -0.29
CA ASP A 59 -0.16 -3.21 -1.75
C ASP A 59 -1.50 -2.65 -2.28
N ASN A 60 -2.48 -2.36 -1.41
CA ASN A 60 -3.72 -1.67 -1.76
C ASN A 60 -3.62 -0.15 -1.53
N ALA A 61 -2.42 0.36 -1.25
CA ALA A 61 -2.15 1.75 -0.90
C ALA A 61 -2.92 2.24 0.34
N ASN A 62 -3.24 1.34 1.28
CA ASN A 62 -3.67 1.75 2.62
C ASN A 62 -2.43 2.24 3.37
N ILE A 63 -2.43 3.52 3.75
CA ILE A 63 -1.36 4.20 4.46
C ILE A 63 -1.72 4.25 5.95
N VAL A 64 -0.74 3.93 6.80
CA VAL A 64 -0.82 4.06 8.25
C VAL A 64 0.24 5.04 8.70
N ILE A 65 -0.16 6.11 9.39
CA ILE A 65 0.72 7.16 9.92
C ILE A 65 0.62 7.13 11.44
N LYS A 66 1.70 6.75 12.13
CA LYS A 66 1.82 6.85 13.59
C LYS A 66 2.64 8.08 13.92
N VAL A 67 2.00 9.08 14.53
CA VAL A 67 2.67 10.24 15.14
C VAL A 67 2.88 9.93 16.61
N ALA A 68 4.14 9.77 17.02
CA ALA A 68 4.48 9.40 18.38
C ALA A 68 4.65 10.66 19.24
N ILE A 69 3.80 10.85 20.25
CA ILE A 69 3.80 12.03 21.13
C ILE A 69 4.05 11.58 22.57
N SER A 70 5.19 11.97 23.16
CA SER A 70 5.70 11.35 24.40
C SER A 70 4.98 11.84 25.66
N ASN A 71 4.56 13.11 25.68
CA ASN A 71 4.10 13.83 26.86
C ASN A 71 2.59 14.14 26.84
N ARG A 72 1.83 13.48 25.95
CA ARG A 72 0.36 13.60 25.81
C ARG A 72 -0.28 12.21 25.66
N PRO A 73 -0.61 11.53 26.78
CA PRO A 73 -1.14 10.17 26.73
C PRO A 73 -2.62 10.07 26.29
N ALA A 74 -3.29 11.21 26.12
CA ALA A 74 -4.66 11.30 25.62
C ALA A 74 -4.79 12.52 24.70
N LEU A 75 -5.70 12.44 23.73
CA LEU A 75 -6.10 13.58 22.89
C LEU A 75 -7.21 14.35 23.59
N THR A 76 -6.87 15.46 24.23
CA THR A 76 -7.79 16.33 24.97
C THR A 76 -8.41 17.40 24.07
N GLU A 77 -9.51 18.01 24.51
CA GLU A 77 -10.27 18.99 23.71
C GLU A 77 -9.48 20.25 23.36
N ASP A 78 -8.41 20.54 24.10
CA ASP A 78 -7.50 21.66 23.84
C ASP A 78 -6.39 21.31 22.85
N MET A 79 -6.41 20.12 22.23
CA MET A 79 -5.39 19.63 21.31
C MET A 79 -5.88 19.54 19.87
N VAL A 80 -4.97 19.85 18.95
CA VAL A 80 -5.13 19.64 17.51
C VAL A 80 -3.85 19.01 16.96
N ILE A 81 -3.97 17.99 16.12
CA ILE A 81 -2.86 17.47 15.31
C ILE A 81 -3.16 17.73 13.84
N LEU A 82 -2.25 18.40 13.14
CA LEU A 82 -2.34 18.70 11.72
C LEU A 82 -1.26 17.95 10.96
N LEU A 83 -1.61 17.34 9.84
CA LEU A 83 -0.64 16.80 8.89
C LEU A 83 -0.85 17.51 7.56
N PHE A 84 0.17 18.23 7.09
CA PHE A 84 0.19 18.86 5.78
C PHE A 84 0.90 17.94 4.79
N LEU A 85 0.25 17.66 3.67
CA LEU A 85 0.68 16.67 2.68
C LEU A 85 0.76 17.30 1.30
N ASP A 86 1.96 17.47 0.76
CA ASP A 86 2.24 17.75 -0.65
C ASP A 86 2.23 16.42 -1.40
N THR A 87 1.08 16.07 -1.99
CA THR A 87 0.74 14.73 -2.47
C THR A 87 1.11 14.47 -3.92
N ASP A 88 1.40 15.51 -4.69
CA ASP A 88 2.01 15.42 -6.00
C ASP A 88 3.54 15.67 -5.98
N GLN A 89 4.09 15.97 -4.80
CA GLN A 89 5.50 16.31 -4.55
C GLN A 89 5.97 17.54 -5.35
N ASN A 90 5.05 18.46 -5.61
CA ASN A 90 5.29 19.68 -6.33
C ASN A 90 4.85 20.88 -5.49
N THR A 91 5.81 21.46 -4.78
CA THR A 91 5.53 22.60 -3.89
C THR A 91 4.87 23.84 -4.52
N ALA A 92 4.78 23.91 -5.85
CA ALA A 92 4.15 25.02 -6.57
C ALA A 92 2.64 24.87 -6.81
N THR A 93 2.04 23.69 -6.55
CA THR A 93 0.61 23.41 -6.80
C THR A 93 -0.25 23.50 -5.55
N GLY A 94 0.32 23.20 -4.37
CA GLY A 94 -0.37 23.29 -3.08
C GLY A 94 -0.24 24.66 -2.38
N ASP A 95 -0.50 24.66 -1.07
CA ASP A 95 -0.43 25.84 -0.21
C ASP A 95 1.03 26.31 0.01
N PRO A 96 1.43 27.49 -0.49
CA PRO A 96 2.79 27.99 -0.31
C PRO A 96 3.17 28.28 1.15
N GLN A 97 2.20 28.44 2.05
CA GLN A 97 2.44 28.67 3.48
C GLN A 97 2.65 27.36 4.26
N SER A 98 2.23 26.24 3.67
CA SER A 98 2.29 24.90 4.28
C SER A 98 3.10 23.95 3.40
N PHE A 99 4.26 24.41 2.92
CA PHE A 99 5.24 23.62 2.15
C PHE A 99 4.69 23.01 0.85
N GLY A 100 3.71 23.66 0.24
CA GLY A 100 3.05 23.20 -0.98
C GLY A 100 2.09 22.04 -0.74
N ALA A 101 1.53 21.92 0.46
CA ALA A 101 0.56 20.87 0.75
C ALA A 101 -0.72 21.01 -0.09
N ASP A 102 -1.11 19.91 -0.72
CA ASP A 102 -2.38 19.76 -1.44
C ASP A 102 -3.51 19.39 -0.47
N TYR A 103 -3.17 18.62 0.57
CA TYR A 103 -4.11 18.11 1.55
C TYR A 103 -3.64 18.41 2.97
N ALA A 104 -4.62 18.63 3.86
CA ALA A 104 -4.40 18.70 5.29
C ALA A 104 -5.30 17.69 6.00
N ILE A 105 -4.73 16.87 6.88
CA ILE A 105 -5.50 16.04 7.82
C ILE A 105 -5.53 16.78 9.15
N GLN A 106 -6.72 17.01 9.69
CA GLN A 106 -6.91 17.57 11.02
C GLN A 106 -7.46 16.51 11.96
N LEU A 107 -6.82 16.38 13.12
CA LEU A 107 -7.28 15.53 14.20
C LEU A 107 -7.59 16.35 15.43
N VAL A 108 -8.80 16.17 15.95
CA VAL A 108 -9.30 16.74 17.21
C VAL A 108 -10.00 15.65 18.00
N THR A 109 -10.31 15.89 19.27
CA THR A 109 -11.06 14.91 20.07
C THR A 109 -12.41 14.58 19.42
N GLY A 110 -12.58 13.31 19.04
CA GLY A 110 -13.79 12.78 18.43
C GLY A 110 -13.90 12.90 16.91
N SER A 111 -12.96 13.58 16.23
CA SER A 111 -13.02 13.78 14.77
C SER A 111 -11.67 13.67 14.07
N VAL A 112 -11.71 13.19 12.83
CA VAL A 112 -10.63 13.27 11.86
C VAL A 112 -11.19 13.74 10.54
N ASP A 113 -10.64 14.81 10.00
CA ASP A 113 -11.17 15.50 8.82
C ASP A 113 -10.07 15.69 7.77
N LEU A 114 -10.43 15.49 6.50
CA LEU A 114 -9.55 15.78 5.36
C LEU A 114 -9.97 17.09 4.71
N PHE A 115 -8.98 17.91 4.40
CA PHE A 115 -9.15 19.15 3.65
C PHE A 115 -8.28 19.12 2.40
N HIS A 116 -8.77 19.72 1.33
CA HIS A 116 -8.06 19.88 0.07
C HIS A 116 -7.86 21.36 -0.23
N TRP A 117 -6.65 21.72 -0.65
CA TRP A 117 -6.28 23.05 -1.06
C TRP A 117 -6.98 23.44 -2.37
N SER A 118 -7.70 24.55 -2.34
CA SER A 118 -8.46 25.07 -3.49
C SER A 118 -7.66 26.05 -4.37
N GLY A 119 -6.42 26.37 -4.00
CA GLY A 119 -5.63 27.46 -4.57
C GLY A 119 -5.64 28.74 -3.72
N SER A 120 -6.56 28.84 -2.76
CA SER A 120 -6.61 29.98 -1.81
C SER A 120 -6.97 29.59 -0.38
N ASP A 121 -7.63 28.46 -0.18
CA ASP A 121 -8.04 27.98 1.15
C ASP A 121 -8.20 26.45 1.18
N TYR A 122 -8.22 25.88 2.38
CA TYR A 122 -8.49 24.47 2.63
C TYR A 122 -9.99 24.21 2.77
N THR A 123 -10.52 23.38 1.88
CA THR A 123 -11.94 23.01 1.86
C THR A 123 -12.12 21.57 2.30
N SER A 124 -13.11 21.30 3.16
CA SER A 124 -13.39 19.93 3.60
C SER A 124 -13.70 19.05 2.38
N THR A 125 -13.09 17.88 2.34
CA THR A 125 -13.25 16.91 1.25
C THR A 125 -13.58 15.52 1.81
N PRO A 126 -14.46 14.74 1.16
CA PRO A 126 -14.77 13.39 1.60
C PRO A 126 -13.53 12.49 1.60
N ALA A 127 -13.32 11.77 2.70
CA ALA A 127 -12.27 10.77 2.86
C ALA A 127 -12.83 9.48 3.49
N PRO A 128 -13.54 8.64 2.74
CA PRO A 128 -14.24 7.47 3.27
C PRO A 128 -13.32 6.43 3.92
N SER A 129 -12.02 6.44 3.63
CA SER A 129 -11.03 5.55 4.24
C SER A 129 -10.34 6.15 5.47
N LEU A 130 -10.50 7.45 5.72
CA LEU A 130 -9.82 8.17 6.78
C LEU A 130 -10.40 7.78 8.14
N THR A 131 -9.54 7.26 9.00
CA THR A 131 -9.88 6.93 10.39
C THR A 131 -8.69 7.24 11.29
N TYR A 132 -8.95 7.33 12.59
CA TYR A 132 -7.89 7.52 13.56
C TYR A 132 -8.12 6.73 14.84
N GLN A 133 -7.03 6.50 15.57
CA GLN A 133 -7.00 6.04 16.93
C GLN A 133 -5.96 6.89 17.68
N TYR A 134 -6.18 7.11 18.97
CA TYR A 134 -5.21 7.77 19.83
C TYR A 134 -5.01 6.93 21.09
N ASP A 135 -3.75 6.73 21.48
CA ASP A 135 -3.38 5.99 22.69
C ASP A 135 -2.28 6.74 23.47
N ALA A 136 -1.78 6.12 24.54
CA ALA A 136 -0.75 6.71 25.39
C ALA A 136 0.57 7.07 24.67
N THR A 137 0.76 6.61 23.43
CA THR A 137 1.95 6.85 22.61
C THR A 137 1.69 7.80 21.45
N GLY A 138 0.48 8.34 21.29
CA GLY A 138 0.13 9.32 20.25
C GLY A 138 -0.89 8.81 19.22
N ALA A 139 -1.01 9.54 18.11
CA ALA A 139 -2.04 9.32 17.08
C ALA A 139 -1.63 8.26 16.05
N THR A 140 -2.55 7.35 15.72
CA THR A 140 -2.47 6.45 14.58
C THR A 140 -3.57 6.82 13.58
N ILE A 141 -3.20 7.28 12.40
CA ILE A 141 -4.10 7.70 11.33
C ILE A 141 -4.02 6.67 10.20
N ASN A 142 -5.17 6.26 9.68
CA ASN A 142 -5.24 5.39 8.50
C ASN A 142 -5.94 6.13 7.38
N VAL A 143 -5.40 6.07 6.16
CA VAL A 143 -5.97 6.69 4.97
C VAL A 143 -5.53 5.92 3.73
N ASN A 144 -6.39 5.75 2.73
CA ASN A 144 -6.01 5.18 1.45
C ASN A 144 -5.51 6.30 0.52
N ALA A 145 -4.49 6.02 -0.28
CA ALA A 145 -3.99 6.98 -1.28
C ALA A 145 -5.09 7.48 -2.23
N ALA A 146 -6.16 6.72 -2.46
CA ALA A 146 -7.29 7.13 -3.29
C ALA A 146 -8.03 8.38 -2.75
N ASP A 147 -8.05 8.59 -1.42
CA ASP A 147 -8.62 9.80 -0.81
C ASP A 147 -7.68 11.01 -0.94
N LEU A 148 -6.39 10.75 -1.20
CA LEU A 148 -5.31 11.72 -1.37
C LEU A 148 -4.89 11.83 -2.86
N GLY A 149 -5.86 11.95 -3.76
CA GLY A 149 -5.59 12.15 -5.19
C GLY A 149 -4.90 10.98 -5.90
N LYS A 150 -4.91 9.76 -5.33
CA LYS A 150 -4.16 8.58 -5.80
C LYS A 150 -2.65 8.79 -5.80
N THR A 151 -2.15 9.53 -4.81
CA THR A 151 -0.73 9.83 -4.63
C THR A 151 0.17 8.59 -4.70
N LYS A 152 1.38 8.78 -5.24
CA LYS A 152 2.46 7.78 -5.24
C LYS A 152 3.55 8.08 -4.22
N GLY A 153 3.41 9.18 -3.49
CA GLY A 153 4.37 9.67 -2.53
C GLY A 153 4.03 11.10 -2.17
N PHE A 154 4.42 11.53 -0.98
CA PHE A 154 4.12 12.86 -0.49
C PHE A 154 5.26 13.41 0.34
N ASN A 155 5.43 14.74 0.28
CA ASN A 155 6.20 15.46 1.29
C ASN A 155 5.25 15.85 2.42
N PHE A 156 5.74 15.84 3.67
CA PHE A 156 4.87 16.12 4.81
C PHE A 156 5.55 16.85 5.96
N VAL A 157 4.70 17.53 6.72
CA VAL A 157 4.98 18.12 8.04
C VAL A 157 3.82 17.78 8.96
N VAL A 158 4.13 17.48 10.22
CA VAL A 158 3.15 17.25 11.28
C VAL A 158 3.26 18.40 12.28
N LEU A 159 2.13 18.94 12.73
CA LEU A 159 2.08 19.88 13.85
C LEU A 159 1.19 19.28 14.94
N ALA A 160 1.68 19.27 16.17
CA ALA A 160 0.87 18.96 17.35
C ALA A 160 0.77 20.22 18.21
N ILE A 161 -0.45 20.63 18.51
CA ILE A 161 -0.75 21.87 19.21
C ILE A 161 -1.61 21.54 20.43
N SER A 162 -1.32 22.15 21.58
CA SER A 162 -2.16 22.07 22.79
C SER A 162 -2.35 23.44 23.44
N GLY A 163 -3.31 23.57 24.35
CA GLY A 163 -3.59 24.82 25.04
C GLY A 163 -4.57 25.74 24.30
N PHE A 164 -5.35 25.20 23.36
CA PHE A 164 -6.50 25.93 22.83
C PHE A 164 -7.53 26.17 23.95
N THR A 165 -8.04 27.39 24.01
CA THR A 165 -9.16 27.77 24.87
C THR A 165 -10.33 28.25 24.03
N THR A 166 -11.40 28.68 24.68
CA THR A 166 -12.49 29.39 24.02
C THR A 166 -12.56 30.83 24.55
N ASP A 167 -12.74 31.79 23.65
CA ASP A 167 -12.97 33.17 24.04
C ASP A 167 -14.37 33.36 24.65
N ALA A 168 -14.67 34.59 25.10
CA ALA A 168 -15.98 34.91 25.69
C ALA A 168 -17.17 34.75 24.72
N ASN A 169 -16.92 34.65 23.41
CA ASN A 169 -17.92 34.44 22.37
C ASN A 169 -18.02 32.96 21.93
N GLY A 170 -17.22 32.07 22.53
CA GLY A 170 -17.16 30.65 22.19
C GLY A 170 -16.31 30.34 20.95
N ASN A 171 -15.51 31.28 20.46
CA ASN A 171 -14.58 31.01 19.36
C ASN A 171 -13.30 30.34 19.89
N PRO A 172 -12.64 29.49 19.11
CA PRO A 172 -11.31 28.99 19.46
C PRO A 172 -10.31 30.13 19.68
N ASP A 173 -9.60 30.08 20.81
CA ASP A 173 -8.54 31.02 21.18
C ASP A 173 -7.22 30.25 21.31
N SER A 174 -6.24 30.65 20.51
CA SER A 174 -4.90 30.04 20.47
C SER A 174 -3.83 30.90 21.14
N THR A 175 -4.20 31.93 21.91
CA THR A 175 -3.26 32.89 22.53
C THR A 175 -2.20 32.20 23.39
N ASN A 176 -2.57 31.13 24.09
CA ASN A 176 -1.67 30.36 24.95
C ASN A 176 -1.23 29.03 24.33
N ALA A 177 -1.59 28.79 23.06
CA ALA A 177 -1.32 27.53 22.41
C ALA A 177 0.18 27.31 22.27
N GLN A 178 0.62 26.09 22.54
CA GLN A 178 1.98 25.63 22.39
C GLN A 178 2.00 24.56 21.32
N SER A 179 2.90 24.70 20.36
CA SER A 179 3.01 23.82 19.21
C SER A 179 4.39 23.17 19.15
N ASP A 180 4.40 21.98 18.61
CA ASP A 180 5.58 21.27 18.16
C ASP A 180 5.38 20.82 16.71
N ALA A 181 6.45 20.89 15.91
CA ALA A 181 6.42 20.66 14.48
C ALA A 181 7.49 19.64 14.09
N SER A 182 7.08 18.65 13.30
CA SER A 182 7.90 17.55 12.84
C SER A 182 7.91 17.50 11.31
N PRO A 183 9.05 17.75 10.63
CA PRO A 183 10.35 18.09 11.21
C PRO A 183 10.39 19.47 11.89
N ASP A 184 11.35 19.63 12.80
CA ASP A 184 11.71 20.91 13.42
C ASP A 184 11.69 22.12 12.45
N PRO A 185 11.22 23.30 12.90
CA PRO A 185 11.25 24.52 12.10
C PRO A 185 12.62 24.80 11.49
N GLY A 186 12.65 24.97 10.16
CA GLY A 186 13.88 25.22 9.39
C GLY A 186 14.50 23.98 8.74
N HIS A 187 13.99 22.77 9.00
CA HIS A 187 14.48 21.53 8.39
C HIS A 187 13.71 21.06 7.14
N GLY A 188 12.71 21.84 6.70
CA GLY A 188 11.92 21.54 5.51
C GLY A 188 10.87 20.47 5.79
N THR A 189 10.75 19.48 4.91
CA THR A 189 9.72 18.43 4.97
C THR A 189 10.36 17.05 4.99
N PHE A 190 9.68 16.08 5.61
CA PHE A 190 9.96 14.67 5.35
C PHE A 190 9.33 14.24 4.02
N THR A 191 9.82 13.13 3.46
CA THR A 191 9.30 12.56 2.21
C THR A 191 9.02 11.08 2.39
N TYR A 192 7.82 10.64 2.00
CA TYR A 192 7.42 9.25 1.96
C TYR A 192 6.99 8.84 0.55
N GLN A 193 7.34 7.62 0.14
CA GLN A 193 6.92 7.06 -1.15
C GLN A 193 5.90 5.95 -0.91
N VAL A 194 4.77 5.97 -1.61
CA VAL A 194 3.72 4.94 -1.53
C VAL A 194 4.03 3.83 -2.52
N LEU A 195 4.68 2.77 -2.05
CA LEU A 195 5.12 1.66 -2.88
C LEU A 195 4.07 0.53 -2.85
N VAL A 196 3.46 0.25 -4.01
CA VAL A 196 2.53 -0.86 -4.19
C VAL A 196 3.10 -1.91 -5.13
N LYS A 197 3.02 -3.18 -4.73
CA LYS A 197 3.32 -4.29 -5.64
C LYS A 197 2.09 -4.59 -6.49
N VAL A 198 2.19 -4.32 -7.79
CA VAL A 198 1.12 -4.69 -8.73
C VAL A 198 0.95 -6.21 -8.76
N SER A 199 -0.30 -6.65 -8.72
CA SER A 199 -0.70 -8.03 -8.92
C SER A 199 -1.75 -8.12 -10.03
N LEU A 200 -1.89 -9.30 -10.63
CA LEU A 200 -2.81 -9.53 -11.75
C LEU A 200 -3.88 -10.55 -11.36
N SER A 201 -5.14 -10.17 -11.57
CA SER A 201 -6.29 -11.05 -11.40
C SER A 201 -6.78 -11.57 -12.75
N LEU A 202 -7.02 -12.88 -12.87
CA LEU A 202 -7.53 -13.47 -14.11
C LEU A 202 -9.00 -13.06 -14.33
N VAL A 203 -9.30 -12.47 -15.49
CA VAL A 203 -10.67 -12.19 -15.92
C VAL A 203 -11.18 -13.28 -16.85
N ALA A 204 -10.42 -13.60 -17.90
CA ALA A 204 -10.82 -14.61 -18.88
C ALA A 204 -9.62 -15.32 -19.52
N PHE A 205 -9.83 -16.56 -19.90
CA PHE A 205 -8.87 -17.35 -20.68
C PHE A 205 -9.59 -18.10 -21.80
N THR A 206 -9.25 -17.78 -23.05
CA THR A 206 -9.96 -18.28 -24.22
C THR A 206 -9.00 -18.84 -25.26
N THR A 207 -9.56 -19.67 -26.13
CA THR A 207 -8.85 -20.23 -27.27
C THR A 207 -9.80 -20.29 -28.46
N SER A 208 -9.29 -20.09 -29.67
CA SER A 208 -10.12 -20.09 -30.88
C SER A 208 -9.31 -20.48 -32.12
N PRO A 209 -9.86 -21.32 -33.03
CA PRO A 209 -11.15 -22.00 -32.91
C PRO A 209 -11.11 -23.17 -31.90
N LYS A 210 -12.29 -23.62 -31.45
CA LYS A 210 -12.51 -24.83 -30.64
C LYS A 210 -13.38 -25.83 -31.43
N PRO A 211 -12.85 -27.00 -31.87
CA PRO A 211 -11.46 -27.40 -31.77
C PRO A 211 -10.55 -26.58 -32.72
N PRO A 212 -9.24 -26.51 -32.43
CA PRO A 212 -8.25 -25.97 -33.37
C PRO A 212 -8.28 -26.77 -34.67
N LYS A 213 -8.05 -26.13 -35.82
CA LYS A 213 -8.11 -26.80 -37.13
C LYS A 213 -6.73 -26.85 -37.78
N ALA A 214 -6.33 -28.01 -38.30
CA ALA A 214 -5.07 -28.15 -39.02
C ALA A 214 -4.99 -27.17 -40.21
N GLY A 215 -3.81 -26.57 -40.43
CA GLY A 215 -3.59 -25.59 -41.50
C GLY A 215 -4.23 -24.22 -41.29
N LYS A 216 -4.92 -23.98 -40.16
CA LYS A 216 -5.60 -22.71 -39.87
C LYS A 216 -4.93 -21.96 -38.72
N PRO A 217 -5.18 -20.64 -38.59
CA PRO A 217 -4.79 -19.90 -37.40
C PRO A 217 -5.43 -20.48 -36.14
N PHE A 218 -4.66 -20.51 -35.06
CA PHE A 218 -5.12 -20.82 -33.72
C PHE A 218 -4.66 -19.71 -32.78
N SER A 219 -5.56 -19.24 -31.93
CA SER A 219 -5.36 -18.13 -31.04
C SER A 219 -5.65 -18.51 -29.59
N VAL A 220 -4.92 -17.88 -28.69
CA VAL A 220 -5.10 -17.96 -27.23
C VAL A 220 -5.22 -16.53 -26.72
N GLY A 221 -6.24 -16.26 -25.92
CA GLY A 221 -6.49 -14.98 -25.28
C GLY A 221 -6.44 -15.10 -23.76
N LEU A 222 -5.80 -14.13 -23.10
CA LEU A 222 -5.70 -14.00 -21.65
C LEU A 222 -6.05 -12.56 -21.27
N ALA A 223 -7.16 -12.38 -20.56
CA ALA A 223 -7.58 -11.10 -20.00
C ALA A 223 -7.33 -11.09 -18.49
N ALA A 224 -6.77 -10.00 -17.97
CA ALA A 224 -6.48 -9.81 -16.56
C ALA A 224 -6.67 -8.35 -16.17
N ASN A 225 -6.96 -8.10 -14.89
CA ASN A 225 -7.00 -6.77 -14.30
C ASN A 225 -5.79 -6.54 -13.38
N GLU A 226 -5.29 -5.30 -13.36
CA GLU A 226 -4.24 -4.83 -12.45
C GLU A 226 -4.85 -4.46 -11.09
N SER A 227 -4.17 -4.78 -9.99
CA SER A 227 -4.70 -4.52 -8.63
C SER A 227 -4.73 -3.05 -8.25
N ASP A 228 -3.81 -2.23 -8.78
CA ASP A 228 -3.69 -0.81 -8.48
C ASP A 228 -4.76 0.05 -9.18
N THR A 229 -5.18 -0.34 -10.39
CA THR A 229 -6.19 0.39 -11.17
C THR A 229 -7.56 -0.29 -11.20
N GLY A 230 -7.64 -1.56 -10.76
CA GLY A 230 -8.83 -2.41 -10.93
C GLY A 230 -9.21 -2.68 -12.39
N SER A 231 -8.39 -2.22 -13.34
CA SER A 231 -8.72 -2.13 -14.76
C SER A 231 -7.96 -3.15 -15.59
N ALA A 232 -8.44 -3.41 -16.81
CA ALA A 232 -7.81 -4.37 -17.71
C ALA A 232 -6.40 -3.92 -18.11
N VAL A 233 -5.45 -4.86 -18.17
CA VAL A 233 -4.06 -4.61 -18.55
C VAL A 233 -3.98 -4.03 -19.96
N GLN A 234 -3.60 -2.76 -20.09
CA GLN A 234 -3.52 -2.07 -21.39
C GLN A 234 -2.16 -2.24 -22.09
N ALA A 235 -1.09 -2.40 -21.31
CA ALA A 235 0.28 -2.53 -21.80
C ALA A 235 1.05 -3.57 -21.01
N GLY A 236 2.05 -4.19 -21.63
CA GLY A 236 2.83 -5.26 -21.01
C GLY A 236 3.52 -6.16 -22.02
N THR A 237 4.26 -7.14 -21.52
CA THR A 237 4.94 -8.15 -22.33
C THR A 237 4.09 -9.41 -22.39
N VAL A 238 3.81 -9.88 -23.61
CA VAL A 238 3.10 -11.14 -23.85
C VAL A 238 4.08 -12.17 -24.39
N THR A 239 4.30 -13.25 -23.66
CA THR A 239 5.17 -14.35 -24.07
C THR A 239 4.37 -15.62 -24.24
N CYS A 240 4.63 -16.32 -25.35
CA CYS A 240 3.86 -17.51 -25.71
C CYS A 240 4.74 -18.62 -26.26
N ALA A 241 4.44 -19.84 -25.85
CA ALA A 241 5.11 -21.04 -26.34
C ALA A 241 4.07 -22.11 -26.64
N ALA A 242 4.22 -22.80 -27.77
CA ALA A 242 3.38 -23.92 -28.13
C ALA A 242 4.19 -25.04 -28.79
N LYS A 243 3.77 -26.28 -28.57
CA LYS A 243 4.32 -27.49 -29.18
C LYS A 243 3.22 -28.38 -29.72
N ILE A 244 3.52 -29.11 -30.80
CA ILE A 244 2.68 -30.18 -31.37
C ILE A 244 3.56 -31.42 -31.52
N ALA A 245 3.17 -32.52 -30.87
CA ALA A 245 3.96 -33.76 -30.84
C ALA A 245 5.44 -33.52 -30.50
N GLY A 246 5.69 -32.73 -29.45
CA GLY A 246 7.04 -32.38 -28.98
C GLY A 246 7.76 -31.27 -29.76
N LYS A 247 7.33 -30.94 -31.00
CA LYS A 247 7.97 -29.92 -31.83
C LYS A 247 7.38 -28.54 -31.58
N ARG A 248 8.24 -27.51 -31.42
CA ARG A 248 7.81 -26.10 -31.25
C ARG A 248 7.05 -25.62 -32.48
N VAL A 249 5.96 -24.89 -32.24
CA VAL A 249 5.18 -24.22 -33.29
C VAL A 249 5.62 -22.76 -33.36
N ARG A 250 5.92 -22.27 -34.57
CA ARG A 250 6.31 -20.88 -34.78
C ARG A 250 5.17 -19.94 -34.41
N LEU A 251 5.43 -19.04 -33.48
CA LEU A 251 4.52 -17.96 -33.12
C LEU A 251 4.41 -16.99 -34.30
N ARG A 252 3.17 -16.59 -34.64
CA ARG A 252 2.90 -15.61 -35.70
C ARG A 252 2.85 -14.20 -35.15
N SER A 253 2.18 -14.02 -34.01
CA SER A 253 2.11 -12.74 -33.33
C SER A 253 1.72 -12.92 -31.87
N ASN A 254 2.22 -12.04 -31.01
CA ASN A 254 1.80 -11.81 -29.63
C ASN A 254 1.59 -10.30 -29.45
N ARG A 255 0.49 -9.90 -28.81
CA ARG A 255 0.22 -8.49 -28.49
C ARG A 255 -0.92 -8.38 -27.49
N ILE A 256 -1.07 -7.21 -26.90
CA ILE A 256 -2.27 -6.83 -26.16
C ILE A 256 -3.19 -6.08 -27.13
N VAL A 257 -4.48 -6.42 -27.15
CA VAL A 257 -5.52 -5.73 -27.92
C VAL A 257 -6.76 -5.61 -27.05
N ASN A 258 -7.25 -4.39 -26.85
CA ASN A 258 -8.45 -4.10 -26.06
C ASN A 258 -8.43 -4.79 -24.67
N GLY A 259 -7.30 -4.69 -23.95
CA GLY A 259 -7.15 -5.31 -22.63
C GLY A 259 -6.92 -6.82 -22.61
N ILE A 260 -6.72 -7.46 -23.77
CA ILE A 260 -6.54 -8.92 -23.88
C ILE A 260 -5.16 -9.22 -24.47
N ALA A 261 -4.35 -9.98 -23.74
CA ALA A 261 -3.13 -10.57 -24.26
C ALA A 261 -3.49 -11.71 -25.23
N VAL A 262 -3.10 -11.58 -26.50
CA VAL A 262 -3.44 -12.52 -27.57
C VAL A 262 -2.18 -13.07 -28.21
N CYS A 263 -2.13 -14.39 -28.35
CA CYS A 263 -1.13 -15.10 -29.12
C CYS A 263 -1.75 -15.88 -30.27
N VAL A 264 -1.10 -15.85 -31.42
CA VAL A 264 -1.58 -16.50 -32.65
C VAL A 264 -0.48 -17.37 -33.25
N TRP A 265 -0.83 -18.59 -33.63
CA TRP A 265 -0.01 -19.52 -34.39
C TRP A 265 -0.73 -19.93 -35.68
N THR A 266 0.02 -20.30 -36.70
CA THR A 266 -0.53 -21.03 -37.85
C THR A 266 -0.24 -22.51 -37.65
N LEU A 267 -1.29 -23.33 -37.54
CA LEU A 267 -1.11 -24.77 -37.31
C LEU A 267 -0.62 -25.47 -38.59
N PRO A 268 0.32 -26.42 -38.51
CA PRO A 268 0.73 -27.21 -39.68
C PRO A 268 -0.44 -27.98 -40.29
N LYS A 269 -0.48 -28.16 -41.62
CA LYS A 269 -1.53 -28.97 -42.28
C LYS A 269 -1.50 -30.45 -41.83
N THR A 270 -0.33 -30.94 -41.41
CA THR A 270 -0.09 -32.32 -40.96
C THR A 270 -0.35 -32.53 -39.46
N SER A 271 -1.00 -31.58 -38.80
CA SER A 271 -1.26 -31.64 -37.34
C SER A 271 -2.62 -32.22 -36.96
N LYS A 272 -3.47 -32.59 -37.92
CA LYS A 272 -4.78 -33.20 -37.65
C LYS A 272 -4.64 -34.42 -36.74
N GLY A 273 -5.52 -34.54 -35.75
CA GLY A 273 -5.53 -35.60 -34.75
C GLY A 273 -4.48 -35.46 -33.63
N LYS A 274 -3.46 -34.62 -33.81
CA LYS A 274 -2.43 -34.36 -32.79
C LYS A 274 -2.95 -33.39 -31.73
N ARG A 275 -2.18 -33.19 -30.66
CA ARG A 275 -2.45 -32.18 -29.64
C ARG A 275 -1.51 -31.00 -29.79
N ILE A 276 -2.06 -29.79 -29.69
CA ILE A 276 -1.30 -28.58 -29.38
C ILE A 276 -1.30 -28.38 -27.87
N GLN A 277 -0.12 -28.12 -27.30
CA GLN A 277 0.08 -27.82 -25.88
C GLN A 277 0.96 -26.59 -25.75
N GLY A 278 0.65 -25.70 -24.82
CA GLY A 278 1.41 -24.47 -24.67
C GLY A 278 0.99 -23.62 -23.50
N SER A 279 1.57 -22.43 -23.44
CA SER A 279 1.31 -21.42 -22.44
C SER A 279 1.22 -20.02 -23.06
N ILE A 280 0.52 -19.15 -22.35
CA ILE A 280 0.57 -17.69 -22.50
C ILE A 280 0.93 -17.10 -21.15
N THR A 281 1.85 -16.13 -21.16
CA THR A 281 2.29 -15.38 -20.00
C THR A 281 2.14 -13.90 -20.31
N LEU A 282 1.50 -13.17 -19.41
CA LEU A 282 1.37 -11.72 -19.44
C LEU A 282 2.14 -11.15 -18.25
N VAL A 283 3.00 -10.17 -18.54
CA VAL A 283 3.79 -9.44 -17.55
C VAL A 283 3.55 -7.94 -17.70
N THR A 284 3.21 -7.25 -16.61
CA THR A 284 3.12 -5.78 -16.57
C THR A 284 3.55 -5.30 -15.19
N GLN A 285 4.24 -4.17 -15.10
CA GLN A 285 4.69 -3.58 -13.83
C GLN A 285 5.36 -4.58 -12.86
N GLY A 286 6.12 -5.55 -13.38
CA GLY A 286 6.73 -6.63 -12.60
C GLY A 286 5.79 -7.77 -12.16
N ALA A 287 4.47 -7.57 -12.26
CA ALA A 287 3.45 -8.59 -12.02
C ALA A 287 3.38 -9.59 -13.17
N THR A 288 3.16 -10.88 -12.87
CA THR A 288 3.12 -11.95 -13.87
C THR A 288 1.89 -12.82 -13.68
N ILE A 289 1.19 -13.13 -14.77
CA ILE A 289 0.14 -14.16 -14.81
C ILE A 289 0.35 -15.08 -16.01
N ALA A 290 0.18 -16.38 -15.79
CA ALA A 290 0.36 -17.40 -16.83
C ALA A 290 -0.77 -18.41 -16.86
N LYS A 291 -1.12 -18.88 -18.07
CA LYS A 291 -2.09 -19.96 -18.28
C LYS A 291 -1.59 -20.96 -19.31
N ASN A 292 -1.88 -22.23 -19.05
CA ASN A 292 -1.56 -23.35 -19.92
C ASN A 292 -2.79 -23.79 -20.70
N PHE A 293 -2.59 -24.33 -21.91
CA PHE A 293 -3.64 -24.93 -22.73
C PHE A 293 -3.19 -26.23 -23.37
N SER A 294 -4.15 -27.10 -23.68
CA SER A 294 -3.94 -28.38 -24.35
C SER A 294 -5.19 -28.78 -25.12
N GLN A 295 -5.12 -28.87 -26.45
CA GLN A 295 -6.28 -29.19 -27.29
C GLN A 295 -5.95 -30.16 -28.41
N LYS A 296 -6.91 -31.05 -28.74
CA LYS A 296 -6.84 -31.94 -29.91
C LYS A 296 -7.19 -31.14 -31.17
N ILE A 297 -6.37 -31.28 -32.20
CA ILE A 297 -6.53 -30.58 -33.47
C ILE A 297 -7.45 -31.41 -34.38
N GLY A 298 -8.50 -30.77 -34.89
CA GLY A 298 -9.43 -31.31 -35.87
C GLY A 298 -8.90 -31.29 -37.30
#